data_AF-A0A4Q3JMZ7-F1
#
_entry.id   AF-A0A4Q3JMZ7-F1
#
_cell.length_a   1.000
_cell.length_b   1.000
_cell.length_c   1.000
_cell.angle_alpha   90.00
_cell.angle_beta   90.00
_cell.angle_gamma   90.00
#
_symmetry.space_group_name_H-M   'P 1'
#
loop_
_entity.id
_entity.type
_entity.pdbx_description
1 polymer ?
#
loop_
_entity_poly.entity_id
_entity_poly.type
_entity_poly.pdbx_seq_one_letter_code
_entity_poly.pdbx_strand_id
1 'polypeptide(L)'
;MTAPVASLRERLGQLARTWPLVAAVSPSNWTAEVARLTEARAQGKPAVERFTYGSGRPDGELPGRLLDLAAALDLEDSAEASGLGRRARELALELGLILALDTPGFVPLARLRFASSGDDDARAAAWAALSPEQVSCDTHLSDDEDDPDSLVAQVRAGLLARRLPARVVLRDELPSLAACGDGTVLIARGRRLSAQVGRRTAVHELDGHVRPWWLRQTGQVVADADRGESDREEGRALWLEQE
;
A
#
# COMPACT_ATOMS: atom_id res chain seq x y z
N MET A 1 30.23 21.61 6.04
CA MET A 1 30.33 20.84 4.78
C MET A 1 29.04 20.07 4.65
N THR A 2 28.20 20.41 3.67
CA THR A 2 26.95 19.68 3.46
C THR A 2 27.26 18.32 2.81
N ALA A 3 26.48 17.29 3.15
CA ALA A 3 26.66 15.98 2.56
C ALA A 3 26.18 16.02 1.09
N PRO A 4 26.88 15.36 0.14
CA PRO A 4 26.41 15.32 -1.24
C PRO A 4 24.97 14.79 -1.34
N VAL A 5 24.15 15.37 -2.21
CA VAL A 5 22.74 14.95 -2.43
C VAL A 5 22.61 13.44 -2.66
N ALA A 6 23.58 12.82 -3.33
CA ALA A 6 23.63 11.37 -3.53
C ALA A 6 23.69 10.57 -2.20
N SER A 7 24.46 11.05 -1.22
CA SER A 7 24.55 10.42 0.12
C SER A 7 23.24 10.59 0.89
N LEU A 8 22.60 11.76 0.79
CA LEU A 8 21.29 12.01 1.41
C LEU A 8 20.20 11.14 0.79
N ARG A 9 20.22 10.93 -0.53
CA ARG A 9 19.34 9.99 -1.24
C ARG A 9 19.51 8.56 -0.76
N GLU A 10 20.75 8.10 -0.64
CA GLU A 10 21.03 6.76 -0.14
C GLU A 10 20.50 6.59 1.28
N ARG A 11 20.72 7.59 2.14
CA ARG A 11 20.23 7.59 3.53
C ARG A 11 18.70 7.57 3.59
N LEU A 12 18.01 8.32 2.74
CA LEU A 12 16.55 8.28 2.63
C LEU A 12 16.07 6.88 2.23
N GLY A 13 16.69 6.28 1.22
CA GLY A 13 16.37 4.93 0.77
C GLY A 13 16.65 3.87 1.84
N GLN A 14 17.73 4.00 2.61
CA GLN A 14 18.03 3.11 3.74
C GLN A 14 16.96 3.24 4.82
N LEU A 15 16.60 4.46 5.22
CA LEU A 15 15.54 4.70 6.19
C LEU A 15 14.21 4.11 5.70
N ALA A 16 13.80 4.39 4.46
CA ALA A 16 12.54 3.91 3.88
C ALA A 16 12.37 2.38 3.92
N ARG A 17 13.47 1.62 3.93
CA ARG A 17 13.45 0.16 3.99
C ARG A 17 13.44 -0.43 5.41
N THR A 18 13.56 0.39 6.45
CA THR A 18 13.66 -0.13 7.83
C THR A 18 12.32 -0.59 8.40
N TRP A 19 11.19 -0.28 7.75
CA TRP A 19 9.87 -0.68 8.24
C TRP A 19 9.02 -1.35 7.15
N PRO A 20 8.43 -2.53 7.44
CA PRO A 20 7.47 -3.15 6.53
C PRO A 20 6.09 -2.51 6.71
N LEU A 21 5.80 -1.42 5.98
CA LEU A 21 4.56 -0.63 6.08
C LEU A 21 3.30 -1.51 6.17
N VAL A 22 3.11 -2.40 5.19
CA VAL A 22 1.95 -3.30 5.11
C VAL A 22 1.84 -4.18 6.36
N ALA A 23 2.95 -4.74 6.84
CA ALA A 23 2.93 -5.60 8.02
C ALA A 23 2.68 -4.81 9.32
N ALA A 24 3.11 -3.55 9.39
CA ALA A 24 2.89 -2.69 10.55
C ALA A 24 1.42 -2.25 10.69
N VAL A 25 0.70 -2.12 9.57
CA VAL A 25 -0.70 -1.66 9.53
C VAL A 25 -1.72 -2.77 9.25
N SER A 26 -1.28 -4.02 9.03
CA SER A 26 -2.19 -5.15 8.85
C SER A 26 -2.53 -5.76 10.22
N PRO A 27 -3.81 -5.82 10.60
CA PRO A 27 -4.20 -6.45 11.85
C PRO A 27 -4.06 -7.97 11.76
N SER A 28 -3.45 -8.55 12.79
CA SER A 28 -3.21 -9.98 12.95
C SER A 28 -4.48 -10.81 13.17
N ASN A 29 -5.58 -10.16 13.52
CA ASN A 29 -6.88 -10.80 13.74
C ASN A 29 -7.95 -10.33 12.74
N TRP A 30 -7.53 -9.83 11.56
CA TRP A 30 -8.43 -9.29 10.54
C TRP A 30 -9.62 -10.21 10.27
N THR A 31 -9.35 -11.48 9.92
CA THR A 31 -10.39 -12.42 9.52
C THR A 31 -11.39 -12.69 10.63
N ALA A 32 -10.91 -12.93 11.86
CA ALA A 32 -11.76 -13.18 13.02
C ALA A 32 -12.60 -11.95 13.38
N GLU A 33 -12.03 -10.75 13.31
CA GLU A 33 -12.72 -9.51 13.68
C GLU A 33 -13.77 -9.11 12.64
N VAL A 34 -13.47 -9.24 11.34
CA VAL A 34 -14.45 -9.00 10.27
C VAL A 34 -15.63 -9.97 10.38
N ALA A 35 -15.38 -11.25 10.69
CA ALA A 35 -16.45 -12.23 10.90
C ALA A 35 -17.37 -11.83 12.07
N ARG A 36 -16.77 -11.42 13.19
CA ARG A 36 -17.50 -10.95 14.38
C ARG A 36 -18.32 -9.69 14.11
N LEU A 37 -17.76 -8.71 13.39
CA LEU A 37 -18.46 -7.47 13.03
C LEU A 37 -19.62 -7.75 12.06
N THR A 38 -19.41 -8.65 11.09
CA THR A 38 -20.43 -9.09 10.13
C THR A 38 -21.60 -9.77 10.86
N GLU A 39 -21.31 -10.68 11.78
CA GLU A 39 -22.34 -11.34 12.59
C GLU A 39 -23.11 -10.34 13.47
N ALA A 40 -22.42 -9.42 14.15
CA ALA A 40 -23.06 -8.38 14.95
C ALA A 40 -24.00 -7.51 14.11
N ARG A 41 -23.56 -7.12 12.91
CA ARG A 41 -24.38 -6.36 11.95
C ARG A 41 -25.60 -7.15 11.48
N ALA A 42 -25.44 -8.42 11.14
CA ALA A 42 -26.55 -9.30 10.75
C ALA A 42 -27.60 -9.44 11.87
N GLN A 43 -27.18 -9.34 13.12
CA GLN A 43 -28.03 -9.37 14.31
C GLN A 43 -28.57 -7.97 14.72
N GLY A 44 -28.26 -6.91 13.97
CA GLY A 44 -28.65 -5.53 14.32
C GLY A 44 -28.00 -4.99 15.58
N LYS A 45 -26.89 -5.58 16.04
CA LYS A 45 -26.19 -5.18 17.26
C LYS A 45 -25.08 -4.17 16.93
N PRO A 46 -24.97 -3.05 17.67
CA PRO A 46 -23.82 -2.19 17.56
C PRO A 46 -22.57 -2.93 18.05
N ALA A 47 -21.49 -2.85 17.29
CA ALA A 47 -20.18 -3.38 17.64
C ALA A 47 -19.10 -2.38 17.23
N VAL A 48 -18.10 -2.21 18.09
CA VAL A 48 -16.88 -1.45 17.79
C VAL A 48 -15.79 -2.45 17.41
N GLU A 49 -14.94 -2.06 16.47
CA GLU A 49 -13.78 -2.81 16.01
C GLU A 49 -12.77 -3.09 17.13
N ARG A 50 -12.10 -4.23 17.02
CA ARG A 50 -11.09 -4.74 17.96
C ARG A 50 -9.88 -5.30 17.22
N PHE A 51 -9.31 -4.50 16.35
CA PHE A 51 -8.14 -4.89 15.58
C PHE A 51 -6.90 -4.99 16.47
N THR A 52 -6.10 -6.02 16.26
CA THR A 52 -4.84 -6.27 16.96
C THR A 52 -3.70 -6.19 15.97
N TYR A 53 -2.85 -5.19 16.09
CA TYR A 53 -1.67 -5.00 15.23
C TYR A 53 -0.44 -5.69 15.81
N GLY A 54 0.41 -6.24 14.93
CA GLY A 54 1.61 -6.97 15.32
C GLY A 54 2.71 -6.09 15.93
N SER A 55 3.77 -6.74 16.43
CA SER A 55 4.92 -6.11 17.10
C SER A 55 5.89 -5.35 16.19
N GLY A 56 5.66 -5.33 14.87
CA GLY A 56 6.51 -4.67 13.88
C GLY A 56 6.35 -3.14 13.83
N ARG A 57 6.04 -2.49 14.96
CA ARG A 57 5.91 -1.04 15.01
C ARG A 57 7.27 -0.39 14.71
N PRO A 58 7.30 0.66 13.89
CA PRO A 58 8.53 1.38 13.61
C PRO A 58 9.09 1.99 14.90
N ASP A 59 10.41 2.19 14.93
CA ASP A 59 11.07 2.94 15.99
C ASP A 59 10.47 4.36 16.06
N GLY A 60 10.06 4.78 17.26
CA GLY A 60 9.41 6.06 17.53
C GLY A 60 10.27 7.29 17.19
N GLU A 61 11.59 7.11 17.07
CA GLU A 61 12.51 8.18 16.67
C GLU A 61 12.62 8.36 15.15
N LEU A 62 12.16 7.39 14.34
CA LEU A 62 12.29 7.43 12.88
C LEU A 62 11.63 8.66 12.22
N PRO A 63 10.42 9.11 12.63
CA PRO A 63 9.86 10.35 12.09
C PRO A 63 10.78 11.55 12.29
N GLY A 64 11.41 11.68 13.46
CA GLY A 64 12.36 12.75 13.76
C GLY A 64 13.58 12.70 12.84
N ARG A 65 14.15 11.50 12.66
CA ARG A 65 15.31 11.29 11.77
C ARG A 65 15.01 11.62 10.30
N LEU A 66 13.78 11.40 9.84
CA LEU A 66 13.33 11.78 8.51
C LEU A 66 13.14 13.30 8.37
N LEU A 67 12.63 13.96 9.41
CA LEU A 67 12.52 15.43 9.44
C LEU A 67 13.90 16.10 9.49
N ASP A 68 14.85 15.57 10.24
CA ASP A 68 16.23 16.04 10.25
C ASP A 68 16.89 15.89 8.86
N LEU A 69 16.62 14.76 8.18
CA LEU A 69 17.07 14.54 6.82
C LEU A 69 16.42 15.53 5.83
N ALA A 70 15.13 15.81 5.98
CA ALA A 70 14.43 16.82 5.19
C ALA A 70 15.05 18.21 5.38
N ALA A 71 15.35 18.59 6.63
CA ALA A 71 16.00 19.86 6.94
C ALA A 71 17.41 19.96 6.33
N ALA A 72 18.17 18.85 6.32
CA ALA A 72 19.47 18.82 5.64
C ALA A 72 19.33 18.96 4.11
N LEU A 73 18.29 18.37 3.51
CA LEU A 73 17.99 18.50 2.09
C LEU A 73 17.52 19.91 1.71
N ASP A 74 16.83 20.62 2.60
CA ASP A 74 16.41 22.01 2.38
C ASP A 74 17.60 23.00 2.29
N LEU A 75 18.79 22.61 2.78
CA LEU A 75 20.01 23.42 2.64
C LEU A 75 20.67 23.28 1.26
N GLU A 76 20.25 22.30 0.46
CA GLU A 76 20.79 22.04 -0.87
C GLU A 76 19.93 22.74 -1.93
N ASP A 77 20.54 23.64 -2.70
CA ASP A 77 19.84 24.38 -3.76
C ASP A 77 19.79 23.56 -5.05
N SER A 78 18.97 22.50 -5.05
CA SER A 78 18.69 21.70 -6.24
C SER A 78 17.25 21.16 -6.26
N ALA A 79 16.69 21.02 -7.45
CA ALA A 79 15.35 20.43 -7.63
C ALA A 79 15.28 19.00 -7.08
N GLU A 80 16.35 18.23 -7.22
CA GLU A 80 16.45 16.88 -6.69
C GLU A 80 16.39 16.85 -5.16
N ALA A 81 17.16 17.71 -4.49
CA ALA A 81 17.12 17.82 -3.04
C ALA A 81 15.74 18.26 -2.54
N SER A 82 15.10 19.19 -3.23
CA SER A 82 13.73 19.65 -2.92
C SER A 82 12.71 18.50 -3.00
N GLY A 83 12.78 17.67 -4.05
CA GLY A 83 11.98 16.45 -4.17
C GLY A 83 12.21 15.52 -2.98
N LEU A 84 13.46 15.09 -2.77
CA LEU A 84 13.82 14.19 -1.67
C LEU A 84 13.38 14.72 -0.30
N GLY A 85 13.48 16.03 -0.05
CA GLY A 85 13.03 16.66 1.18
C GLY A 85 11.51 16.55 1.37
N ARG A 86 10.73 16.77 0.30
CA ARG A 86 9.28 16.55 0.32
C ARG A 86 8.93 15.08 0.62
N ARG A 87 9.61 14.14 -0.03
CA ARG A 87 9.41 12.70 0.22
C ARG A 87 9.75 12.31 1.66
N ALA A 88 10.84 12.83 2.22
CA ALA A 88 11.23 12.56 3.60
C ALA A 88 10.15 13.03 4.61
N ARG A 89 9.56 14.22 4.40
CA ARG A 89 8.45 14.72 5.23
C ARG A 89 7.19 13.87 5.07
N GLU A 90 6.89 13.41 3.87
CA GLU A 90 5.75 12.51 3.62
C GLU A 90 5.91 11.18 4.35
N LEU A 91 7.08 10.54 4.26
CA LEU A 91 7.37 9.32 5.01
C LEU A 91 7.32 9.55 6.53
N ALA A 92 7.75 10.73 7.01
CA ALA A 92 7.63 11.07 8.43
C ALA A 92 6.16 11.17 8.88
N LEU A 93 5.27 11.71 8.05
CA LEU A 93 3.83 11.74 8.32
C LEU A 93 3.21 10.35 8.30
N GLU A 94 3.57 9.51 7.32
CA GLU A 94 3.10 8.13 7.23
C GLU A 94 3.53 7.30 8.44
N LEU A 95 4.79 7.41 8.88
CA LEU A 95 5.25 6.79 10.12
C LEU A 95 4.55 7.34 11.35
N GLY A 96 4.32 8.66 11.40
CA GLY A 96 3.56 9.29 12.47
C GLY A 96 2.15 8.71 12.59
N LEU A 97 1.47 8.47 11.46
CA LEU A 97 0.16 7.83 11.42
C LEU A 97 0.18 6.41 12.00
N ILE A 98 1.17 5.61 11.61
CA ILE A 98 1.34 4.23 12.12
C ILE A 98 1.54 4.24 13.64
N LEU A 99 2.40 5.14 14.14
CA LEU A 99 2.68 5.26 15.57
C LEU A 99 1.47 5.77 16.35
N ALA A 100 0.66 6.62 15.72
CA ALA A 100 -0.55 7.19 16.30
C ALA A 100 -1.80 6.30 16.15
N LEU A 101 -1.70 5.10 15.57
CA LEU A 101 -2.81 4.15 15.47
C LEU A 101 -3.49 3.95 16.83
N ASP A 102 -4.82 4.03 16.83
CA ASP A 102 -5.70 3.95 18.00
C ASP A 102 -5.47 5.03 19.08
N THR A 103 -4.83 6.15 18.72
CA THR A 103 -4.64 7.30 19.60
C THR A 103 -5.37 8.55 19.09
N PRO A 104 -5.70 9.52 19.97
CA PRO A 104 -6.25 10.81 19.53
C PRO A 104 -5.37 11.60 18.56
N GLY A 105 -4.06 11.29 18.50
CA GLY A 105 -3.09 11.94 17.61
C GLY A 105 -3.23 11.55 16.13
N PHE A 106 -3.96 10.48 15.81
CA PHE A 106 -4.11 9.98 14.45
C PHE A 106 -4.83 11.00 13.54
N VAL A 107 -5.97 11.53 14.00
CA VAL A 107 -6.84 12.38 13.17
C VAL A 107 -6.14 13.68 12.71
N PRO A 108 -5.43 14.43 13.58
CA PRO A 108 -4.66 15.59 13.13
C PRO A 108 -3.58 15.25 12.09
N LEU A 109 -2.85 14.14 12.27
CA LEU A 109 -1.83 13.69 11.32
C LEU A 109 -2.44 13.28 9.99
N ALA A 110 -3.59 12.61 10.02
CA ALA A 110 -4.31 12.18 8.81
C ALA A 110 -4.77 13.39 8.00
N ARG A 111 -5.32 14.40 8.68
CA ARG A 111 -5.69 15.68 8.05
C ARG A 111 -4.51 16.39 7.42
N LEU A 112 -3.32 16.30 8.01
CA LEU A 112 -2.11 16.92 7.46
C LEU A 112 -1.59 16.17 6.21
N ARG A 113 -1.62 14.84 6.23
CA ARG A 113 -1.18 13.99 5.11
C ARG A 113 -2.16 14.03 3.93
N PHE A 114 -3.45 13.93 4.23
CA PHE A 114 -4.54 13.81 3.26
C PHE A 114 -5.37 15.09 3.14
N ALA A 115 -4.79 16.25 3.44
CA ALA A 115 -5.46 17.53 3.25
C ALA A 115 -5.93 17.64 1.80
N SER A 116 -7.25 17.77 1.60
CA SER A 116 -7.83 17.89 0.27
C SER A 116 -8.29 19.30 -0.05
N SER A 117 -8.47 19.55 -1.34
CA SER A 117 -8.99 20.82 -1.87
C SER A 117 -10.53 20.95 -1.76
N GLY A 118 -11.21 19.96 -1.18
CA GLY A 118 -12.68 19.91 -1.04
C GLY A 118 -13.38 18.90 -1.98
N ASP A 119 -14.64 18.59 -1.64
CA ASP A 119 -15.59 17.65 -2.28
C ASP A 119 -15.41 16.13 -2.02
N ASP A 120 -14.45 15.73 -1.17
CA ASP A 120 -14.23 14.30 -0.90
C ASP A 120 -15.42 13.61 -0.23
N ASP A 121 -16.13 14.28 0.67
CA ASP A 121 -17.30 13.72 1.33
C ASP A 121 -18.42 13.39 0.33
N ALA A 122 -18.62 14.26 -0.66
CA ALA A 122 -19.60 14.02 -1.72
C ALA A 122 -19.17 12.87 -2.64
N ARG A 123 -17.87 12.81 -2.98
CA ARG A 123 -17.30 11.70 -3.77
C ARG A 123 -17.37 10.37 -3.03
N ALA A 124 -17.10 10.36 -1.72
CA ALA A 124 -17.22 9.19 -0.88
C ALA A 124 -18.68 8.73 -0.77
N ALA A 125 -19.63 9.66 -0.61
CA ALA A 125 -21.06 9.34 -0.61
C ALA A 125 -21.53 8.78 -1.96
N ALA A 126 -21.06 9.36 -3.07
CA ALA A 126 -21.35 8.86 -4.42
C ALA A 126 -20.79 7.45 -4.64
N TRP A 127 -19.55 7.19 -4.18
CA TRP A 127 -18.96 5.86 -4.21
C TRP A 127 -19.79 4.87 -3.38
N ALA A 128 -20.15 5.22 -2.14
CA ALA A 128 -20.91 4.35 -1.25
C ALA A 128 -22.32 4.02 -1.80
N ALA A 129 -22.84 4.82 -2.72
CA ALA A 129 -24.10 4.58 -3.42
C ALA A 129 -23.97 3.66 -4.65
N LEU A 130 -22.75 3.34 -5.11
CA LEU A 130 -22.54 2.39 -6.20
C LEU A 130 -23.01 1.01 -5.78
N SER A 131 -23.85 0.37 -6.61
CA SER A 131 -24.23 -1.02 -6.40
C SER A 131 -23.05 -1.92 -6.77
N PRO A 132 -22.68 -2.91 -5.93
CA PRO A 132 -21.65 -3.86 -6.30
C PRO A 132 -22.04 -4.55 -7.61
N GLU A 133 -21.10 -4.66 -8.53
CA GLU A 133 -21.28 -5.42 -9.76
C GLU A 133 -21.74 -6.85 -9.43
N GLN A 134 -22.66 -7.39 -10.23
CA GLN A 134 -23.10 -8.77 -10.08
C GLN A 134 -21.90 -9.69 -10.32
N VAL A 135 -21.40 -10.25 -9.22
CA VAL A 135 -20.30 -11.22 -9.25
C VAL A 135 -20.77 -12.45 -10.03
N SER A 136 -20.01 -12.84 -11.05
CA SER A 136 -20.20 -14.11 -11.76
C SER A 136 -20.34 -15.27 -10.77
N CYS A 137 -21.24 -16.22 -11.06
CA CYS A 137 -21.49 -17.40 -10.23
C CYS A 137 -20.23 -18.28 -10.11
N ASP A 138 -19.36 -18.24 -11.12
CA ASP A 138 -18.13 -19.02 -11.17
C ASP A 138 -17.04 -18.30 -10.37
N THR A 139 -16.76 -18.85 -9.19
CA THR A 139 -15.77 -18.33 -8.25
C THR A 139 -14.64 -19.33 -8.05
N HIS A 140 -13.42 -18.81 -8.09
CA HIS A 140 -12.17 -19.54 -7.96
C HIS A 140 -11.55 -19.24 -6.60
N LEU A 141 -10.85 -20.22 -6.05
CA LEU A 141 -10.10 -20.01 -4.81
C LEU A 141 -8.81 -19.25 -5.14
N SER A 142 -8.55 -18.15 -4.43
CA SER A 142 -7.42 -17.25 -4.67
C SER A 142 -6.06 -17.92 -4.73
N ASP A 143 -5.87 -19.00 -3.98
CA ASP A 143 -4.60 -19.68 -3.76
C ASP A 143 -4.57 -21.12 -4.29
N ASP A 144 -5.53 -21.50 -5.15
CA ASP A 144 -5.50 -22.78 -5.85
C ASP A 144 -4.48 -22.75 -6.99
N GLU A 145 -3.35 -23.43 -6.82
CA GLU A 145 -2.26 -23.44 -7.80
C GLU A 145 -2.58 -24.29 -9.04
N ASP A 146 -3.57 -25.18 -8.97
CA ASP A 146 -3.96 -26.06 -10.07
C ASP A 146 -5.07 -25.44 -10.94
N ASP A 147 -5.74 -24.40 -10.45
CA ASP A 147 -6.74 -23.63 -11.17
C ASP A 147 -6.08 -22.46 -11.93
N PRO A 148 -6.04 -22.46 -13.27
CA PRO A 148 -5.45 -21.37 -14.05
C PRO A 148 -6.17 -20.01 -13.88
N ASP A 149 -7.43 -20.04 -13.42
CA ASP A 149 -8.24 -18.86 -13.17
C ASP A 149 -8.14 -18.35 -11.72
N SER A 150 -7.34 -19.02 -10.86
CA SER A 150 -7.03 -18.50 -9.53
C SER A 150 -6.13 -17.26 -9.59
N LEU A 151 -6.21 -16.42 -8.56
CA LEU A 151 -5.35 -15.24 -8.45
C LEU A 151 -3.86 -15.61 -8.42
N VAL A 152 -3.48 -16.67 -7.69
CA VAL A 152 -2.09 -17.13 -7.60
C VAL A 152 -1.55 -17.58 -8.96
N ALA A 153 -2.34 -18.32 -9.74
CA ALA A 153 -1.93 -18.78 -11.07
C ALA A 153 -1.78 -17.60 -12.03
N GLN A 154 -2.75 -16.70 -12.04
CA GLN A 154 -2.74 -15.51 -12.90
C GLN A 154 -1.56 -14.57 -12.59
N VAL A 155 -1.28 -14.30 -11.31
CA VAL A 155 -0.13 -13.47 -10.90
C VAL A 155 1.19 -14.12 -11.31
N ARG A 156 1.37 -15.43 -11.07
CA ARG A 156 2.58 -16.16 -11.47
C ARG A 156 2.79 -16.15 -12.98
N ALA A 157 1.73 -16.42 -13.75
CA ALA A 157 1.77 -16.36 -15.20
C ALA A 157 2.13 -14.95 -15.70
N GLY A 158 1.56 -13.91 -15.09
CA GLY A 158 1.85 -12.52 -15.41
C GLY A 158 3.29 -12.11 -15.12
N LEU A 159 3.85 -12.53 -13.98
CA LEU A 159 5.26 -12.32 -13.61
C LEU A 159 6.20 -12.96 -14.65
N LEU A 160 5.93 -14.22 -15.02
CA LEU A 160 6.73 -14.96 -15.99
C LEU A 160 6.67 -14.29 -17.38
N ALA A 161 5.47 -13.97 -17.86
CA ALA A 161 5.27 -13.34 -19.16
C ALA A 161 6.01 -12.01 -19.30
N ARG A 162 6.08 -11.22 -18.22
CA ARG A 162 6.77 -9.92 -18.16
C ARG A 162 8.23 -10.01 -17.72
N ARG A 163 8.71 -11.20 -17.32
CA ARG A 163 10.06 -11.44 -16.77
C ARG A 163 10.38 -10.54 -15.57
N LEU A 164 9.40 -10.33 -14.69
CA LEU A 164 9.56 -9.49 -13.50
C LEU A 164 10.19 -10.30 -12.35
N PRO A 165 11.22 -9.78 -11.64
CA PRO A 165 11.93 -10.52 -10.61
C PRO A 165 11.25 -10.37 -9.24
N ALA A 166 9.96 -10.71 -9.17
CA ALA A 166 9.20 -10.75 -7.93
C ALA A 166 8.74 -12.18 -7.62
N ARG A 167 8.54 -12.47 -6.33
CA ARG A 167 8.01 -13.76 -5.86
C ARG A 167 6.61 -13.63 -5.31
N VAL A 168 5.80 -14.66 -5.49
CA VAL A 168 4.45 -14.74 -4.91
C VAL A 168 4.53 -15.34 -3.51
N VAL A 169 3.84 -14.73 -2.55
CA VAL A 169 3.79 -15.20 -1.15
C VAL A 169 2.34 -15.24 -0.69
N LEU A 170 1.90 -16.41 -0.24
CA LEU A 170 0.55 -16.58 0.31
C LEU A 170 0.51 -16.10 1.78
N ARG A 171 -0.57 -15.41 2.15
CA ARG A 171 -0.80 -14.88 3.51
C ARG A 171 -2.20 -15.23 3.99
N ASP A 172 -2.29 -15.76 5.21
CA ASP A 172 -3.59 -16.09 5.83
C ASP A 172 -4.34 -14.81 6.26
N GLU A 173 -3.62 -13.84 6.83
CA GLU A 173 -4.18 -12.57 7.30
C GLU A 173 -3.68 -11.42 6.42
N LEU A 174 -4.44 -11.14 5.36
CA LEU A 174 -4.28 -9.98 4.50
C LEU A 174 -5.65 -9.30 4.30
N PRO A 175 -5.78 -7.99 4.59
CA PRO A 175 -7.05 -7.27 4.41
C PRO A 175 -7.51 -7.16 2.95
N SER A 176 -6.55 -6.96 2.03
CA SER A 176 -6.78 -6.92 0.59
C SER A 176 -6.70 -8.31 -0.04
N LEU A 177 -7.12 -8.44 -1.32
CA LEU A 177 -6.95 -9.68 -2.09
C LEU A 177 -5.47 -9.97 -2.39
N ALA A 178 -4.73 -8.92 -2.72
CA ALA A 178 -3.30 -8.95 -2.91
C ALA A 178 -2.67 -7.64 -2.42
N ALA A 179 -1.35 -7.62 -2.27
CA ALA A 179 -0.58 -6.43 -2.00
C ALA A 179 0.86 -6.59 -2.50
N CYS A 180 1.44 -5.55 -3.05
CA CYS A 180 2.86 -5.54 -3.40
C CYS A 180 3.76 -5.09 -2.25
N GLY A 181 4.92 -5.75 -2.14
CA GLY A 181 6.08 -5.31 -1.38
C GLY A 181 7.33 -5.29 -2.25
N ASP A 182 8.48 -4.99 -1.65
CA ASP A 182 9.76 -4.97 -2.36
C ASP A 182 10.11 -6.36 -2.92
N GLY A 183 9.86 -6.56 -4.22
CA GLY A 183 10.12 -7.82 -4.92
C GLY A 183 9.17 -8.95 -4.54
N THR A 184 8.02 -8.65 -3.94
CA THR A 184 7.02 -9.65 -3.55
C THR A 184 5.62 -9.23 -3.94
N VAL A 185 4.78 -10.20 -4.31
CA VAL A 185 3.33 -10.06 -4.40
C VAL A 185 2.73 -10.96 -3.34
N LEU A 186 2.09 -10.35 -2.34
CA LEU A 186 1.35 -11.03 -1.29
C LEU A 186 -0.05 -11.35 -1.80
N ILE A 187 -0.54 -12.57 -1.59
CA ILE A 187 -1.91 -12.98 -1.96
C ILE A 187 -2.61 -13.52 -0.72
N ALA A 188 -3.83 -13.04 -0.46
CA ALA A 188 -4.68 -13.54 0.61
C ALA A 188 -5.14 -14.97 0.30
N ARG A 189 -5.01 -15.89 1.26
CA ARG A 189 -5.48 -17.26 1.12
C ARG A 189 -6.98 -17.39 1.35
N GLY A 190 -7.59 -18.40 0.74
CA GLY A 190 -8.95 -18.79 1.05
C GLY A 190 -10.04 -17.84 0.54
N ARG A 191 -9.71 -16.84 -0.30
CA ARG A 191 -10.69 -15.90 -0.85
C ARG A 191 -11.32 -16.50 -2.09
N ARG A 192 -12.64 -16.34 -2.23
CA ARG A 192 -13.37 -16.69 -3.45
C ARG A 192 -13.61 -15.44 -4.27
N LEU A 193 -13.18 -15.46 -5.53
CA LEU A 193 -13.33 -14.35 -6.45
C LEU A 193 -13.58 -14.85 -7.88
N SER A 194 -14.17 -14.01 -8.72
CA SER A 194 -14.31 -14.34 -10.14
C SER A 194 -12.95 -14.23 -10.84
N ALA A 195 -12.77 -14.96 -11.94
CA ALA A 195 -11.56 -14.87 -12.76
C ALA A 195 -11.27 -13.44 -13.23
N GLN A 196 -12.31 -12.64 -13.50
CA GLN A 196 -12.19 -11.23 -13.89
C GLN A 196 -11.63 -10.36 -12.77
N VAL A 197 -12.11 -10.52 -11.53
CA VAL A 197 -11.53 -9.82 -10.38
C VAL A 197 -10.07 -10.24 -10.21
N GLY A 198 -9.77 -11.53 -10.37
CA GLY A 198 -8.40 -12.04 -10.33
C GLY A 198 -7.49 -11.35 -11.34
N ARG A 199 -7.97 -11.18 -12.58
CA ARG A 199 -7.19 -10.55 -13.65
C ARG A 199 -6.94 -9.08 -13.39
N ARG A 200 -7.97 -8.33 -12.97
CA ARG A 200 -7.86 -6.92 -12.60
C ARG A 200 -6.88 -6.73 -11.46
N THR A 201 -6.99 -7.54 -10.40
CA THR A 201 -6.03 -7.53 -9.29
C THR A 201 -4.62 -7.86 -9.78
N ALA A 202 -4.44 -8.86 -10.64
CA ALA A 202 -3.12 -9.18 -11.18
C ALA A 202 -2.52 -8.01 -12.00
N VAL A 203 -3.31 -7.34 -12.85
CA VAL A 203 -2.85 -6.14 -13.59
C VAL A 203 -2.46 -5.02 -12.62
N HIS A 204 -3.31 -4.75 -11.64
CA HIS A 204 -3.07 -3.76 -10.59
C HIS A 204 -1.72 -4.02 -9.90
N GLU A 205 -1.50 -5.23 -9.38
CA GLU A 205 -0.25 -5.53 -8.67
C GLU A 205 0.97 -5.51 -9.61
N LEU A 206 0.87 -6.12 -10.79
CA LEU A 206 2.03 -6.30 -11.67
C LEU A 206 2.44 -5.03 -12.41
N ASP A 207 1.49 -4.36 -13.05
CA ASP A 207 1.74 -3.17 -13.87
C ASP A 207 1.59 -1.88 -13.04
N GLY A 208 0.77 -1.92 -11.98
CA GLY A 208 0.61 -0.84 -11.01
C GLY A 208 1.76 -0.74 -9.99
N HIS A 209 2.41 -1.86 -9.60
CA HIS A 209 3.42 -1.83 -8.54
C HIS A 209 4.73 -2.54 -8.85
N VAL A 210 4.70 -3.83 -9.23
CA VAL A 210 5.93 -4.63 -9.42
C VAL A 210 6.80 -4.06 -10.53
N ARG A 211 6.22 -3.73 -11.68
CA ARG A 211 6.96 -3.19 -12.82
C ARG A 211 7.59 -1.82 -12.51
N PRO A 212 6.88 -0.82 -11.96
CA PRO A 212 7.50 0.42 -11.49
C PRO A 212 8.65 0.20 -10.52
N TRP A 213 8.45 -0.68 -9.52
CA TRP A 213 9.52 -1.04 -8.58
C TRP A 213 10.76 -1.56 -9.31
N TRP A 214 10.60 -2.49 -10.26
CA TRP A 214 11.71 -3.06 -11.01
C TRP A 214 12.42 -2.02 -11.90
N LEU A 215 11.67 -1.12 -12.53
CA LEU A 215 12.24 -0.03 -13.33
C LEU A 215 13.05 0.95 -12.46
N ARG A 216 12.61 1.22 -11.23
CA ARG A 216 13.38 2.01 -10.24
C ARG A 216 14.68 1.30 -9.84
N GLN A 217 14.65 -0.01 -9.60
CA GLN A 217 15.85 -0.79 -9.26
C GLN A 217 16.90 -0.82 -10.37
N THR A 218 16.47 -0.79 -11.63
CA THR A 218 17.35 -0.83 -12.81
C THR A 218 17.79 0.57 -13.27
N GLY A 219 17.40 1.63 -12.57
CA GLY A 219 17.71 3.02 -12.94
C GLY A 219 17.03 3.48 -14.23
N GLN A 220 16.04 2.75 -14.72
CA GLN A 220 15.29 3.07 -15.95
C GLN A 220 14.18 4.09 -15.71
N VAL A 221 13.80 4.31 -14.46
CA VAL A 221 12.93 5.41 -14.04
C VAL A 221 13.71 6.26 -13.05
N VAL A 222 13.96 7.51 -13.42
CA VAL A 222 14.30 8.55 -12.43
C VAL A 222 13.03 8.74 -11.61
N ALA A 223 13.06 8.29 -10.37
CA ALA A 223 11.97 8.58 -9.45
C ALA A 223 11.83 10.10 -9.39
N ASP A 224 10.69 10.62 -9.86
CA ASP A 224 10.20 11.89 -9.35
C ASP A 224 9.97 11.63 -7.86
N ALA A 225 10.97 11.93 -7.04
CA ALA A 225 10.97 11.79 -5.59
C ALA A 225 10.03 12.83 -4.96
N ASP A 226 8.84 12.98 -5.51
CA ASP A 226 7.89 14.03 -5.20
C ASP A 226 6.80 13.51 -4.25
N ARG A 227 6.25 14.43 -3.46
CA ARG A 227 5.11 14.16 -2.58
C ARG A 227 3.92 13.63 -3.41
N GLY A 228 3.27 12.58 -2.91
CA GLY A 228 2.12 11.96 -3.54
C GLY A 228 2.46 10.95 -4.64
N GLU A 229 3.73 10.52 -4.77
CA GLU A 229 4.11 9.46 -5.71
C GLU A 229 3.32 8.16 -5.44
N SER A 230 3.17 7.76 -4.17
CA SER A 230 2.36 6.59 -3.80
C SER A 230 0.92 6.71 -4.29
N ASP A 231 0.33 7.89 -4.12
CA ASP A 231 -1.07 8.15 -4.44
C ASP A 231 -1.29 8.19 -5.97
N ARG A 232 -0.29 8.68 -6.72
CA ARG A 232 -0.27 8.60 -8.19
C ARG A 232 -0.02 7.19 -8.70
N GLU A 233 0.82 6.42 -8.01
CA GLU A 233 1.09 5.02 -8.35
C GLU A 233 -0.19 4.20 -8.21
N GLU A 234 -0.92 4.37 -7.10
CA GLU A 234 -2.23 3.78 -6.87
C GLU A 234 -3.26 4.26 -7.90
N GLY A 235 -3.34 5.56 -8.17
CA GLY A 235 -4.25 6.11 -9.17
C GLY A 235 -4.00 5.54 -10.57
N ARG A 236 -2.75 5.28 -10.94
CA ARG A 236 -2.39 4.61 -12.19
C ARG A 236 -2.77 3.14 -12.17
N ALA A 237 -2.55 2.43 -11.06
CA ALA A 237 -2.94 1.03 -10.90
C ALA A 237 -4.45 0.86 -11.10
N LEU A 238 -5.27 1.71 -10.47
CA LEU A 238 -6.72 1.74 -10.64
C LEU A 238 -7.16 2.07 -12.07
N TRP A 239 -6.43 2.95 -12.76
CA TRP A 239 -6.71 3.26 -14.17
C TRP A 239 -6.42 2.06 -15.08
N LEU A 240 -5.35 1.30 -14.82
CA LEU A 240 -5.00 0.10 -15.59
C LEU A 240 -6.01 -1.05 -15.43
N GLU A 241 -6.75 -1.10 -14.31
CA GLU A 241 -7.82 -2.08 -14.12
C GLU A 241 -9.03 -1.89 -15.06
N GLN A 242 -9.14 -0.72 -15.68
CA GLN A 242 -10.27 -0.39 -16.57
C GLN A 242 -10.08 -0.90 -18.01
N GLU A 243 -8.87 -1.37 -18.36
CA GLU A 243 -8.53 -1.97 -19.66
C GLU A 243 -8.79 -3.49 -19.68
#